data_AF-A0A439N3X6-F1
#
_entry.id   AF-A0A439N3X6-F1
#
_cell.length_a   1.000
_cell.length_b   1.000
_cell.length_c   1.000
_cell.angle_alpha   90.00
_cell.angle_beta   90.00
_cell.angle_gamma   90.00
#
_symmetry.space_group_name_H-M   'P 1'
#
loop_
_entity.id
_entity.type
_entity.pdbx_description
1 polymer ?
#
loop_
_entity_poly.entity_id
_entity_poly.type
_entity_poly.pdbx_seq_one_letter_code
_entity_poly.pdbx_strand_id
1 'polypeptide(L)' 'MQSVWTLLSWGPEGWLDDIAYGVFITVSLAAATLPVGLMIGFLVALAKQSNEPSLRLAGNIYTTIFRGLPELLTLFMIFY' A
#
# COMPACT_ATOMS: atom_id res chain seq x y z
N MET A 1 -15.83 33.56 11.46
CA MET A 1 -15.37 32.16 11.56
C MET A 1 -15.97 31.42 10.36
N GLN A 2 -15.15 30.82 9.50
CA GLN A 2 -15.68 29.96 8.44
C GLN A 2 -16.43 28.79 9.09
N SER A 3 -17.64 28.52 8.62
CA SER A 3 -18.43 27.41 9.13
C SER A 3 -17.85 26.09 8.61
N VAL A 4 -17.92 25.02 9.40
CA VAL A 4 -17.48 23.67 8.97
C VAL A 4 -18.16 23.26 7.66
N TRP A 5 -19.42 23.68 7.47
CA TRP A 5 -20.18 23.45 6.24
C TRP A 5 -19.59 24.14 5.02
N THR A 6 -18.95 25.30 5.19
CA THR A 6 -18.24 26.00 4.10
C THR A 6 -16.96 25.26 3.74
N LEU A 7 -16.19 24.79 4.73
CA LEU A 7 -14.97 24.01 4.48
C LEU A 7 -15.27 22.67 3.78
N LEU A 8 -16.41 22.05 4.09
CA LEU A 8 -16.88 20.82 3.44
C LEU A 8 -17.69 21.07 2.15
N SER A 9 -17.81 22.31 1.71
CA SER A 9 -18.50 22.61 0.45
C SER A 9 -17.61 22.29 -0.75
N TRP A 10 -18.24 22.21 -1.93
CA TRP A 10 -17.53 22.03 -3.20
C TRP A 10 -17.18 23.39 -3.81
N GLY A 11 -16.00 23.51 -4.41
CA GLY A 11 -15.56 24.72 -5.10
C GLY A 11 -14.49 25.50 -4.33
N PRO A 12 -14.09 26.69 -4.81
CA PRO A 12 -12.83 27.35 -4.44
C PRO A 12 -12.71 27.77 -2.96
N GLU A 13 -13.82 27.77 -2.21
CA GLU A 13 -13.87 28.14 -0.79
C GLU A 13 -13.97 26.91 0.14
N GLY A 14 -14.05 25.70 -0.43
CA GLY A 14 -14.18 24.42 0.27
C GLY A 14 -13.14 23.39 -0.20
N TRP A 15 -13.05 22.26 0.50
CA TRP A 15 -11.99 21.25 0.33
C TRP A 15 -12.54 19.90 -0.15
N LEU A 16 -13.85 19.81 -0.38
CA LEU A 16 -14.51 18.53 -0.63
C LEU A 16 -14.05 17.88 -1.94
N ASP A 17 -13.77 18.68 -2.96
CA ASP A 17 -13.21 18.27 -4.24
C ASP A 17 -11.78 17.72 -4.10
N ASP A 18 -10.92 18.41 -3.36
CA ASP A 18 -9.56 17.96 -3.06
C ASP A 18 -9.57 16.64 -2.27
N ILE A 19 -10.45 16.52 -1.26
CA ILE A 19 -10.60 15.29 -0.47
C ILE A 19 -11.11 14.15 -1.36
N ALA A 20 -12.13 14.40 -2.18
CA ALA A 20 -12.67 13.40 -3.10
C ALA A 20 -11.59 12.93 -4.08
N TYR A 21 -10.77 13.84 -4.59
CA TYR A 21 -9.63 13.51 -5.45
C TYR A 21 -8.57 12.69 -4.70
N GLY A 22 -8.22 13.07 -3.47
CA GLY A 22 -7.29 12.31 -2.63
C GLY A 22 -7.76 10.88 -2.35
N VAL A 23 -9.06 10.70 -2.09
CA VAL A 23 -9.69 9.38 -1.97
C VAL A 23 -9.60 8.61 -3.28
N PHE A 24 -9.90 9.25 -4.41
CA PHE A 24 -9.80 8.63 -5.73
C PHE A 24 -8.38 8.13 -6.03
N ILE A 25 -7.34 8.93 -5.75
CA ILE A 25 -5.95 8.52 -5.90
C ILE A 25 -5.60 7.36 -4.98
N THR A 26 -6.04 7.39 -3.73
CA THR A 26 -5.78 6.30 -2.77
C THR A 26 -6.41 4.99 -3.22
N VAL A 27 -7.68 5.03 -3.65
CA VAL A 27 -8.42 3.84 -4.11
C VAL A 27 -7.84 3.31 -5.42
N SER A 28 -7.53 4.18 -6.37
CA SER A 28 -6.93 3.76 -7.64
C SER A 28 -5.54 3.14 -7.45
N LEU A 29 -4.70 3.72 -6.59
CA LEU A 29 -3.40 3.16 -6.23
C LEU A 29 -3.54 1.78 -5.56
N ALA A 30 -4.46 1.65 -4.61
CA ALA A 30 -4.75 0.37 -3.97
C ALA A 30 -5.24 -0.67 -4.98
N ALA A 31 -6.17 -0.30 -5.86
CA ALA A 31 -6.69 -1.20 -6.89
C ALA A 31 -5.62 -1.65 -7.90
N ALA A 32 -4.67 -0.76 -8.24
CA ALA A 32 -3.58 -1.09 -9.14
C ALA A 32 -2.51 -2.01 -8.50
N THR A 33 -2.20 -1.80 -7.22
CA THR A 33 -1.11 -2.51 -6.53
C THR A 33 -1.56 -3.80 -5.86
N LEU A 34 -2.80 -3.88 -5.39
CA LEU A 34 -3.34 -5.03 -4.66
C LEU A 34 -3.24 -6.35 -5.45
N PRO A 35 -3.62 -6.44 -6.74
CA PRO A 35 -3.53 -7.70 -7.48
C PRO A 35 -2.08 -8.22 -7.57
N VAL A 36 -1.13 -7.30 -7.78
CA VAL A 36 0.30 -7.63 -7.86
C VAL A 36 0.82 -8.11 -6.51
N GLY A 37 0.54 -7.35 -5.44
CA GLY A 37 0.93 -7.71 -4.08
C GLY A 37 0.34 -9.05 -3.63
N LEU A 38 -0.93 -9.31 -3.99
CA LEU A 38 -1.61 -10.56 -3.67
C LEU A 38 -1.02 -11.75 -4.44
N MET A 39 -0.72 -11.57 -5.73
CA MET A 39 -0.07 -12.62 -6.54
C MET A 39 1.30 -12.98 -5.98
N ILE A 40 2.13 -11.99 -5.65
CA ILE A 40 3.46 -12.22 -5.04
C ILE A 40 3.30 -12.88 -3.66
N GLY A 41 2.42 -12.35 -2.81
CA GLY A 41 2.15 -12.91 -1.48
C GLY A 41 1.67 -14.35 -1.53
N PHE A 42 0.85 -14.70 -2.52
CA PHE A 42 0.40 -16.07 -2.77
C PHE A 42 1.56 -17.00 -3.15
N LEU A 43 2.42 -16.60 -4.08
CA LEU A 43 3.61 -17.39 -4.47
C LEU A 43 4.56 -17.60 -3.29
N VAL A 44 4.78 -16.58 -2.46
CA VAL A 44 5.60 -16.67 -1.26
C VAL A 44 4.96 -17.62 -0.23
N ALA A 45 3.65 -17.58 -0.06
CA ALA A 45 2.94 -18.52 0.82
C ALA A 45 3.12 -19.97 0.36
N LEU A 46 3.01 -20.23 -0.96
CA LEU A 46 3.28 -21.55 -1.54
C LEU A 46 4.73 -21.99 -1.29
N ALA A 47 5.70 -21.10 -1.51
CA ALA A 47 7.12 -21.40 -1.24
C ALA A 47 7.35 -21.79 0.23
N LYS A 48 6.70 -21.11 1.17
CA LYS A 48 6.78 -21.41 2.61
C LYS A 48 6.14 -22.75 2.99
N GLN A 49 5.13 -23.21 2.25
CA GLN A 49 4.49 -24.50 2.46
C GLN A 49 5.22 -25.67 1.78
N SER A 50 6.22 -25.39 0.93
CA SER A 50 6.98 -26.42 0.24
C SER A 50 7.76 -27.33 1.21
N ASN A 51 7.83 -28.61 0.88
CA ASN A 51 8.68 -29.58 1.57
C ASN A 51 10.17 -29.25 1.38
N GLU A 52 10.51 -28.63 0.24
CA GLU A 52 11.87 -28.28 -0.13
C GLU A 52 12.44 -27.19 0.82
N PRO A 53 13.52 -27.48 1.58
CA PRO A 53 14.05 -26.57 2.59
C PRO A 53 14.48 -25.20 2.03
N SER A 54 15.02 -25.19 0.81
CA SER A 54 15.51 -23.96 0.15
C SER A 54 14.38 -22.97 -0.17
N LEU A 55 13.27 -23.46 -0.73
CA LEU A 55 12.06 -22.67 -1.04
C LEU A 55 11.44 -22.08 0.23
N ARG A 56 11.35 -22.89 1.29
CA ARG A 56 10.80 -22.46 2.57
C ARG A 56 11.68 -21.42 3.26
N LEU A 57 13.01 -21.58 3.19
CA LEU A 57 13.95 -20.59 3.70
C LEU A 57 13.84 -19.27 2.93
N ALA A 58 13.82 -19.30 1.60
CA ALA A 58 13.67 -18.11 0.77
C ALA A 58 12.37 -17.36 1.09
N GLY A 59 11.24 -18.07 1.20
CA GLY A 59 9.96 -17.48 1.57
C GLY A 59 9.98 -16.86 2.98
N ASN A 60 10.65 -17.49 3.94
CA ASN A 60 10.83 -16.93 5.28
C ASN A 60 11.67 -15.64 5.25
N ILE A 61 12.84 -15.66 4.60
CA ILE A 61 13.72 -14.48 4.47
C ILE A 61 12.97 -13.31 3.87
N TYR A 62 12.28 -13.53 2.73
CA TYR A 62 11.48 -12.50 2.08
C TYR A 62 10.44 -11.89 3.05
N THR A 63 9.63 -12.73 3.71
CA THR A 63 8.61 -12.23 4.64
C THR A 63 9.19 -11.51 5.85
N THR A 64 10.36 -11.94 6.36
CA THR A 64 11.01 -11.32 7.50
C THR A 64 11.55 -9.93 7.16
N ILE A 65 12.20 -9.78 6.00
CA ILE A 65 12.75 -8.50 5.56
C ILE A 65 11.62 -7.50 5.34
N PHE A 66 10.67 -7.81 4.46
CA PHE A 66 9.64 -6.84 4.07
C PHE A 66 8.63 -6.52 5.19
N ARG A 67 8.39 -7.44 6.13
CA ARG A 67 7.55 -7.14 7.31
C ARG A 67 8.32 -6.54 8.47
N GLY A 68 9.65 -6.67 8.48
CA GLY A 68 10.53 -6.11 9.52
C GLY A 68 11.03 -4.70 9.19
N LEU A 69 11.04 -4.32 7.92
CA LEU A 69 11.42 -2.97 7.49
C LEU A 69 10.28 -1.97 7.69
N PRO A 70 10.58 -0.73 8.14
CA PRO A 70 9.61 0.36 8.12
C PRO A 70 9.18 0.71 6.69
N GLU A 71 7.88 0.93 6.47
CA GLU A 71 7.34 1.32 5.15
C GLU A 71 7.97 2.63 4.64
N LEU A 72 8.23 3.59 5.52
CA LEU A 72 8.92 4.83 5.11
C LEU A 72 10.32 4.56 4.58
N LEU A 73 11.03 3.56 5.13
CA LEU A 73 12.38 3.21 4.68
C LEU A 73 12.35 2.55 3.30
N THR A 74 11.36 1.68 3.04
CA THR A 74 11.20 1.05 1.72
C THR A 74 10.84 2.10 0.66
N LEU A 75 9.95 3.04 1.00
CA LEU A 75 9.66 4.19 0.13
C LEU A 75 10.91 5.02 -0.13
N PHE A 76 11.67 5.37 0.91
CA PHE A 76 12.92 6.11 0.70
C PHE A 76 13.88 5.37 -0.22
N MET A 77 14.10 4.07 -0.03
CA MET A 77 15.03 3.27 -0.84
C MET A 77 14.63 3.16 -2.33
N ILE A 78 13.34 3.23 -2.64
CA ILE A 78 12.86 3.12 -4.03
C ILE A 78 12.80 4.49 -4.72
N PHE A 79 12.40 5.52 -3.97
CA PHE A 79 12.17 6.86 -4.53
C PHE A 79 13.37 7.80 -4.43
N TYR A 80 14.37 7.49 -3.59
CA TYR A 80 15.57 8.31 -3.37
C TYR A 80 16.84 7.46 -3.39
#